data_AF-A0A0S3U3D8-F1
#
_entry.id   AF-A0A0S3U3D8-F1
#
_cell.length_a   1.000
_cell.length_b   1.000
_cell.length_c   1.000
_cell.angle_alpha   90.00
_cell.angle_beta   90.00
_cell.angle_gamma   90.00
#
_symmetry.space_group_name_H-M   'P 1'
#
loop_
_entity.id
_entity.type
_entity.pdbx_description
1 polymer ?
#
loop_
_entity_poly.entity_id
_entity_poly.type
_entity_poly.pdbx_seq_one_letter_code
_entity_poly.pdbx_strand_id
1 'polypeptide(L)'
;MTEIAAWNLGASIIIREVWDQRIWTVRPVTVVEDTPELIALYIMPGTICKHPQAIDGSPVPHFLPDCWVLQDKVWWGGGALYLTYPGSWYVTIGFFRDNTTVSEWYVNLQTPYQRTELGFDYLDQELDIIINSSLTAWSWKDEEKFLDAQKRHRISIEQAV
;
A
#
# COMPACT_ATOMS: atom_id res chain seq x y z
N MET A 1 -21.16 1.60 15.63
CA MET A 1 -19.72 1.79 15.36
C MET A 1 -19.45 3.26 15.51
N THR A 2 -18.48 3.63 16.35
CA THR A 2 -18.08 5.02 16.54
C THR A 2 -17.41 5.47 15.24
N GLU A 3 -17.90 6.57 14.66
CA GLU A 3 -17.26 7.16 13.49
C GLU A 3 -15.89 7.69 13.92
N ILE A 4 -14.82 7.08 13.38
CA ILE A 4 -13.46 7.53 13.69
C ILE A 4 -13.25 8.83 12.91
N ALA A 5 -12.93 9.90 13.63
CA ALA A 5 -12.72 11.21 13.03
C ALA A 5 -11.57 11.21 12.01
N ALA A 6 -11.59 12.19 11.12
CA ALA A 6 -10.47 12.47 10.23
C ALA A 6 -9.19 12.78 11.04
N TRP A 7 -8.04 12.39 10.48
CA TRP A 7 -6.74 12.67 11.06
C TRP A 7 -6.30 14.10 10.73
N ASN A 8 -5.63 14.75 11.69
CA ASN A 8 -5.10 16.09 11.47
C ASN A 8 -3.87 16.06 10.54
N LEU A 9 -3.69 17.13 9.77
CA LEU A 9 -2.45 17.40 9.03
C LEU A 9 -1.22 17.22 9.95
N GLY A 10 -0.23 16.49 9.47
CA GLY A 10 1.02 16.22 10.18
C GLY A 10 0.92 15.11 11.24
N ALA A 11 -0.25 14.52 11.46
CA ALA A 11 -0.38 13.36 12.34
C ALA A 11 0.43 12.18 11.78
N SER A 12 1.09 11.45 12.67
CA SER A 12 1.73 10.18 12.34
C SER A 12 0.75 9.05 12.59
N ILE A 13 0.48 8.27 11.55
CA ILE A 13 -0.41 7.11 11.57
C ILE A 13 0.28 5.91 10.94
N ILE A 14 -0.37 4.74 10.93
CA ILE A 14 0.09 3.58 10.17
C ILE A 14 -0.91 3.20 9.09
N ILE A 15 -0.40 2.83 7.92
CA ILE A 15 -1.16 2.01 6.98
C ILE A 15 -0.71 0.55 7.13
N ARG A 16 -1.69 -0.35 7.22
CA ARG A 16 -1.45 -1.79 7.37
C ARG A 16 -2.07 -2.54 6.23
N GLU A 17 -1.28 -3.41 5.62
CA GLU A 17 -1.85 -4.42 4.73
C GLU A 17 -2.27 -5.61 5.58
N VAL A 18 -3.54 -6.00 5.50
CA VAL A 18 -4.13 -7.04 6.35
C VAL A 18 -4.69 -8.16 5.48
N TRP A 19 -4.14 -9.35 5.64
CA TRP A 19 -4.61 -10.57 4.99
C TRP A 19 -5.10 -11.55 6.04
N ASP A 20 -6.32 -12.06 5.88
CA ASP A 20 -6.93 -13.05 6.79
C ASP A 20 -6.76 -12.69 8.28
N GLN A 21 -7.12 -11.45 8.63
CA GLN A 21 -7.02 -10.88 9.97
C GLN A 21 -5.59 -10.77 10.54
N ARG A 22 -4.57 -11.02 9.72
CA ARG A 22 -3.16 -10.91 10.09
C ARG A 22 -2.49 -9.78 9.33
N ILE A 23 -1.61 -9.07 10.02
CA ILE A 23 -0.84 -7.97 9.44
C ILE A 23 0.25 -8.53 8.54
N TRP A 24 0.25 -8.12 7.28
CA TRP A 24 1.27 -8.44 6.29
C TRP A 24 2.38 -7.39 6.27
N THR A 25 2.02 -6.13 6.10
CA THR A 25 2.95 -4.99 6.14
C THR A 25 2.44 -3.87 7.04
N VAL A 26 3.36 -3.09 7.61
CA VAL A 26 3.04 -1.86 8.34
C VAL A 26 3.95 -0.76 7.86
N ARG A 27 3.37 0.38 7.45
CA ARG A 27 4.13 1.57 7.05
C ARG A 27 3.68 2.76 7.90
N PRO A 28 4.56 3.32 8.74
CA PRO A 28 4.34 4.62 9.34
C PRO A 28 4.29 5.69 8.25
N VAL A 29 3.29 6.55 8.29
CA VAL A 29 3.10 7.65 7.33
C VAL A 29 2.67 8.92 8.06
N THR A 30 2.90 10.05 7.42
CA THR A 30 2.43 11.36 7.85
C THR A 30 1.20 11.74 7.04
N VAL A 31 0.15 12.20 7.72
CA VAL A 31 -1.07 12.70 7.07
C VAL A 31 -0.79 14.05 6.41
N VAL A 32 -1.06 14.14 5.11
CA VAL A 32 -1.02 15.38 4.33
C VAL A 32 -2.43 15.96 4.19
N GLU A 33 -3.41 15.11 3.92
CA GLU A 33 -4.82 15.47 3.87
C GLU A 33 -5.68 14.26 4.24
N ASP A 34 -6.76 14.49 4.97
CA ASP A 34 -7.75 13.47 5.29
C ASP A 34 -9.14 14.12 5.34
N THR A 35 -9.81 14.09 4.19
CA THR A 35 -11.14 14.68 3.96
C THR A 35 -12.08 13.63 3.38
N PRO A 36 -13.40 13.89 3.36
CA PRO A 36 -14.35 13.00 2.66
C PRO A 36 -14.05 12.83 1.16
N GLU A 37 -13.31 13.76 0.57
CA GLU A 37 -12.96 13.76 -0.86
C GLU A 37 -11.55 13.25 -1.14
N LEU A 38 -10.60 13.30 -0.18
CA LEU A 38 -9.21 12.94 -0.44
C LEU A 38 -8.52 12.41 0.82
N ILE A 39 -7.83 11.28 0.66
CA ILE A 39 -6.82 10.80 1.59
C ILE A 39 -5.46 10.98 0.92
N ALA A 40 -4.62 11.83 1.51
CA ALA A 40 -3.24 12.06 1.09
C ALA A 40 -2.28 11.75 2.23
N LEU A 41 -1.36 10.81 2.01
CA LEU A 41 -0.40 10.33 3.01
C LEU A 41 1.01 10.39 2.44
N TYR A 42 1.99 10.65 3.29
CA TYR A 42 3.39 10.72 2.87
C TYR A 42 4.28 9.82 3.71
N ILE A 43 5.14 9.03 3.07
CA ILE A 43 6.22 8.30 3.74
C ILE A 43 7.56 9.00 3.50
N MET A 44 8.30 9.22 4.58
CA MET A 44 9.62 9.85 4.53
C MET A 44 10.71 8.82 4.14
N PRO A 45 11.76 9.24 3.40
CA PRO A 45 12.96 8.44 3.21
C PRO A 45 13.51 7.91 4.53
N GLY A 46 13.91 6.63 4.57
CA GLY A 46 14.51 6.04 5.77
C GLY A 46 13.53 5.62 6.87
N THR A 47 12.21 5.79 6.66
CA THR A 47 11.19 5.31 7.60
C THR A 47 11.34 3.80 7.83
N ILE A 48 11.25 3.36 9.10
CA ILE A 48 11.27 1.93 9.44
C ILE A 48 9.86 1.37 9.27
N CYS A 49 9.70 0.46 8.32
CA CYS A 49 8.48 -0.29 8.07
C CYS A 49 8.57 -1.70 8.65
N LYS A 50 7.42 -2.37 8.77
CA LYS A 50 7.36 -3.81 9.02
C LYS A 50 7.05 -4.55 7.73
N HIS A 51 7.88 -5.54 7.42
CA HIS A 51 7.67 -6.44 6.29
C HIS A 51 7.64 -7.89 6.78
N PRO A 52 6.95 -8.78 6.06
CA PRO A 52 6.87 -10.18 6.42
C PRO A 52 8.24 -10.85 6.17
N GLN A 53 8.54 -11.86 6.97
CA GLN A 53 9.67 -12.78 6.84
C GLN A 53 9.21 -14.19 7.16
N ALA A 54 9.74 -15.19 6.45
CA ALA A 54 9.52 -16.58 6.83
C ALA A 54 10.10 -16.84 8.23
N ILE A 55 9.54 -17.81 8.97
CA ILE A 55 9.98 -18.14 10.34
C ILE A 55 11.46 -18.55 10.37
N ASP A 56 11.93 -19.22 9.32
CA ASP A 56 13.33 -19.65 9.18
C ASP A 56 14.28 -18.53 8.74
N GLY A 57 13.78 -17.30 8.61
CA GLY A 57 14.53 -16.12 8.20
C GLY A 57 14.70 -15.97 6.69
N SER A 58 14.23 -16.93 5.87
CA SER A 58 14.29 -16.83 4.42
C SER A 58 13.37 -15.72 3.88
N PRO A 59 13.60 -15.23 2.64
CA PRO A 59 12.64 -14.36 1.99
C PRO A 59 11.27 -15.00 1.97
N VAL A 60 10.24 -14.20 2.21
CA VAL A 60 8.87 -14.67 2.09
C VAL A 60 8.67 -15.19 0.67
N PRO A 61 8.15 -16.42 0.51
CA PRO A 61 7.80 -16.92 -0.80
C PRO A 61 6.89 -15.94 -1.53
N HIS A 62 6.85 -16.06 -2.86
CA HIS A 62 5.93 -15.28 -3.69
C HIS A 62 4.46 -15.43 -3.26
N PHE A 63 4.13 -16.55 -2.62
CA PHE A 63 2.85 -16.82 -1.98
C PHE A 63 2.93 -16.56 -0.47
N LEU A 64 1.84 -16.09 0.13
CA LEU A 64 1.76 -15.95 1.58
C LEU A 64 2.01 -17.31 2.24
N PRO A 65 3.05 -17.44 3.09
CA PRO A 65 3.23 -18.65 3.87
C PRO A 65 2.11 -18.74 4.92
N ASP A 66 1.81 -19.95 5.40
CA ASP A 66 0.82 -20.16 6.47
C ASP A 66 1.19 -19.38 7.75
N CYS A 67 2.49 -19.16 7.95
CA CYS A 67 3.02 -18.38 9.06
C CYS A 67 4.18 -17.49 8.64
N TRP A 68 4.18 -16.25 9.13
CA TRP A 68 5.28 -15.29 9.00
C TRP A 68 5.49 -14.53 10.31
N VAL A 69 6.67 -13.93 10.43
CA VAL A 69 6.98 -12.90 11.44
C VAL A 69 7.18 -11.55 10.74
N LEU A 70 7.12 -10.46 11.51
CA LEU A 70 7.38 -9.12 11.01
C LEU A 70 8.80 -8.70 11.37
N GLN A 71 9.57 -8.27 10.37
CA GLN A 71 10.90 -7.71 10.54
C GLN A 71 10.92 -6.22 10.18
N ASP A 72 11.87 -5.50 10.77
CA ASP A 72 12.15 -4.12 10.38
C ASP A 72 12.76 -4.08 8.99
N LYS A 73 12.22 -3.20 8.15
CA LYS A 73 12.77 -2.91 6.83
C LYS A 73 12.74 -1.40 6.62
N VAL A 74 13.91 -0.84 6.33
CA VAL A 74 14.04 0.58 6.02
C VAL A 74 13.42 0.85 4.65
N TRP A 75 12.56 1.86 4.58
CA TRP A 75 12.07 2.42 3.32
C TRP A 75 13.24 3.00 2.53
N TRP A 76 13.57 2.35 1.42
CA TRP A 76 14.68 2.77 0.55
C TRP A 76 14.22 3.82 -0.46
N GLY A 77 15.18 4.57 -1.00
CA GLY A 77 14.92 5.59 -2.02
C GLY A 77 14.40 6.90 -1.43
N GLY A 78 13.71 7.69 -2.26
CA GLY A 78 13.09 8.93 -1.86
C GLY A 78 11.73 8.72 -1.18
N GLY A 79 11.04 9.82 -0.88
CA GLY A 79 9.72 9.76 -0.26
C GLY A 79 8.65 9.33 -1.26
N ALA A 80 7.47 8.98 -0.75
CA ALA A 80 6.33 8.66 -1.60
C ALA A 80 5.04 9.30 -1.07
N LEU A 81 4.28 9.90 -1.99
CA LEU A 81 2.97 10.50 -1.73
C LEU A 81 1.87 9.54 -2.22
N TYR A 82 1.04 9.08 -1.30
CA TYR A 82 -0.12 8.22 -1.55
C TYR A 82 -1.35 9.11 -1.67
N LEU A 83 -2.14 8.92 -2.73
CA LEU A 83 -3.33 9.70 -3.05
C LEU A 83 -4.48 8.77 -3.40
N THR A 84 -5.61 8.90 -2.72
CA THR A 84 -6.82 8.14 -3.06
C THR A 84 -8.09 8.86 -2.61
N TYR A 85 -9.19 8.58 -3.30
CA TYR A 85 -10.52 8.98 -2.85
C TYR A 85 -11.04 7.94 -1.85
N PRO A 86 -11.69 8.35 -0.74
CA PRO A 86 -12.35 7.39 0.16
C PRO A 86 -13.29 6.44 -0.60
N GLY A 87 -13.11 5.13 -0.41
CA GLY A 87 -13.89 4.10 -1.11
C GLY A 87 -13.30 3.61 -2.43
N SER A 88 -12.23 4.22 -2.96
CA SER A 88 -11.57 3.77 -4.18
C SER A 88 -10.80 2.46 -3.99
N TRP A 89 -10.83 1.62 -5.02
CA TRP A 89 -10.10 0.33 -5.09
C TRP A 89 -8.67 0.48 -5.61
N TYR A 90 -8.07 1.65 -5.42
CA TYR A 90 -6.71 1.92 -5.82
C TYR A 90 -6.13 3.09 -5.04
N VAL A 91 -4.80 3.14 -4.98
CA VAL A 91 -4.05 4.29 -4.48
C VAL A 91 -3.04 4.69 -5.54
N THR A 92 -3.01 5.97 -5.89
CA THR A 92 -1.98 6.54 -6.76
C THR A 92 -0.81 6.98 -5.89
N ILE A 93 0.39 6.52 -6.21
CA ILE A 93 1.62 6.76 -5.46
C ILE A 93 2.59 7.52 -6.36
N GLY A 94 2.97 8.73 -5.95
CA GLY A 94 4.05 9.48 -6.57
C GLY A 94 5.36 9.18 -5.84
N PHE A 95 6.29 8.49 -6.51
CA PHE A 95 7.62 8.21 -5.97
C PHE A 95 8.57 9.35 -6.32
N PHE A 96 9.19 9.94 -5.30
CA PHE A 96 10.12 11.02 -5.52
C PHE A 96 11.56 10.49 -5.63
N ARG A 97 12.33 11.01 -6.61
CA ARG A 97 13.78 10.74 -6.71
C ARG A 97 14.59 11.60 -5.76
N ASP A 98 14.09 12.80 -5.49
CA ASP A 98 14.62 13.78 -4.55
C ASP A 98 13.46 14.33 -3.69
N ASN A 99 13.56 15.53 -3.10
CA ASN A 99 12.46 16.08 -2.30
C ASN A 99 11.40 16.86 -3.11
N THR A 100 11.56 16.95 -4.43
CA THR A 100 10.79 17.86 -5.30
C THR A 100 10.29 17.22 -6.59
N THR A 101 10.96 16.18 -7.08
CA THR A 101 10.72 15.60 -8.40
C THR A 101 10.16 14.19 -8.29
N VAL A 102 8.93 14.01 -8.80
CA VAL A 102 8.33 12.68 -8.97
C VAL A 102 9.01 11.98 -10.15
N SER A 103 9.67 10.85 -9.90
CA SER A 103 10.32 10.05 -10.93
C SER A 103 9.42 9.03 -11.59
N GLU A 104 8.39 8.58 -10.90
CA GLU A 104 7.47 7.57 -11.37
C GLU A 104 6.14 7.71 -10.61
N TRP A 105 5.06 7.46 -11.32
CA TRP A 105 3.74 7.31 -10.75
C TRP A 105 3.34 5.84 -10.79
N TYR A 106 2.68 5.39 -9.73
CA TYR A 106 2.28 4.01 -9.56
C TYR A 106 0.83 3.96 -9.11
N VAL A 107 0.02 3.11 -9.71
CA VAL A 107 -1.34 2.86 -9.23
C VAL A 107 -1.35 1.47 -8.63
N ASN A 108 -1.45 1.42 -7.31
CA ASN A 108 -1.57 0.19 -6.55
C ASN A 108 -3.05 -0.20 -6.52
N LEU A 109 -3.44 -1.30 -7.17
CA LEU A 109 -4.82 -1.78 -7.03
C LEU A 109 -4.94 -2.50 -5.69
N GLN A 110 -5.90 -2.08 -4.89
CA GLN A 110 -6.06 -2.55 -3.52
C GLN A 110 -7.51 -2.42 -3.05
N THR A 111 -7.87 -3.05 -1.95
CA THR A 111 -9.13 -2.74 -1.29
C THR A 111 -9.16 -1.29 -0.81
N PRO A 112 -10.34 -0.67 -0.70
CA PRO A 112 -10.46 0.67 -0.16
C PRO A 112 -9.91 0.75 1.26
N TYR A 113 -9.26 1.86 1.59
CA TYR A 113 -8.78 2.10 2.95
C TYR A 113 -9.91 1.99 3.97
N GLN A 114 -9.74 1.10 4.93
CA GLN A 114 -10.60 0.95 6.09
C GLN A 114 -9.99 1.71 7.26
N ARG A 115 -10.68 2.75 7.73
CA ARG A 115 -10.20 3.57 8.85
C ARG A 115 -10.15 2.75 10.14
N THR A 116 -9.05 2.91 10.89
CA THR A 116 -8.84 2.29 12.21
C THR A 116 -8.40 3.34 13.22
N GLU A 117 -8.35 2.98 14.50
CA GLU A 117 -7.84 3.85 15.57
C GLU A 117 -6.34 4.18 15.43
N LEU A 118 -5.62 3.50 14.52
CA LEU A 118 -4.18 3.68 14.29
C LEU A 118 -3.86 4.26 12.91
N GLY A 119 -4.84 4.37 12.01
CA GLY A 119 -4.66 4.84 10.64
C GLY A 119 -5.59 4.13 9.67
N PHE A 120 -5.05 3.36 8.72
CA PHE A 120 -5.85 2.66 7.70
C PHE A 120 -5.38 1.22 7.49
N ASP A 121 -6.34 0.33 7.29
CA ASP A 121 -6.10 -1.02 6.79
C ASP A 121 -6.49 -1.10 5.31
N TYR A 122 -5.77 -1.93 4.57
CA TYR A 122 -6.09 -2.26 3.18
C TYR A 122 -5.57 -3.65 2.85
N LEU A 123 -5.84 -4.10 1.63
CA LEU A 123 -5.28 -5.32 1.10
C LEU A 123 -4.94 -5.14 -0.37
N ASP A 124 -3.68 -5.41 -0.71
CA ASP A 124 -3.17 -5.40 -2.07
C ASP A 124 -3.92 -6.39 -2.99
N GLN A 125 -4.16 -6.01 -4.25
CA GLN A 125 -4.79 -6.87 -5.26
C GLN A 125 -3.78 -7.35 -6.33
N GLU A 126 -2.48 -7.31 -6.04
CA GLU A 126 -1.35 -7.87 -6.80
C GLU A 126 -1.09 -7.26 -8.19
N LEU A 127 -2.10 -6.64 -8.82
CA LEU A 127 -2.01 -5.99 -10.12
C LEU A 127 -1.77 -4.49 -9.95
N ASP A 128 -0.84 -3.97 -10.74
CA ASP A 128 -0.42 -2.57 -10.63
C ASP A 128 -0.29 -1.90 -12.01
N ILE A 129 -0.29 -0.57 -12.00
CA ILE A 129 0.03 0.24 -13.18
C ILE A 129 1.24 1.12 -12.86
N ILE A 130 2.24 1.09 -13.75
CA ILE A 130 3.32 2.07 -13.73
C ILE A 130 3.03 3.13 -14.79
N ILE A 131 3.18 4.40 -14.42
CA ILE A 131 3.03 5.55 -15.29
C ILE A 131 4.32 6.36 -15.23
N ASN A 132 4.88 6.69 -16.41
CA ASN A 132 6.11 7.48 -16.45
C ASN A 132 5.93 8.90 -15.87
N SER A 133 7.03 9.54 -15.49
CA SER A 133 6.99 10.87 -14.86
C SER A 133 6.37 11.96 -15.74
N SER A 134 6.38 11.81 -17.07
CA SER A 134 5.74 12.75 -17.99
C SER A 134 4.23 12.49 -18.20
N LEU A 135 3.66 11.46 -17.58
CA LEU A 135 2.25 11.09 -17.70
C LEU A 135 1.80 10.79 -19.14
N THR A 136 2.72 10.36 -20.00
CA THR A 136 2.45 10.10 -21.43
C THR A 136 2.36 8.63 -21.77
N ALA A 137 2.87 7.75 -20.91
CA ALA A 137 2.89 6.32 -21.13
C ALA A 137 2.66 5.56 -19.82
N TRP A 138 2.01 4.41 -19.93
CA TRP A 138 1.77 3.51 -18.82
C TRP A 138 1.95 2.05 -19.25
N SER A 139 2.21 1.17 -18.30
CA SER A 139 2.21 -0.28 -18.51
C SER A 139 1.64 -1.01 -17.30
N TRP A 140 1.09 -2.20 -17.53
CA TRP A 140 0.78 -3.13 -16.46
C TRP A 140 2.06 -3.59 -15.75
N LYS A 141 1.90 -3.93 -14.49
CA LYS A 141 2.91 -4.57 -13.67
C LYS A 141 2.27 -5.69 -12.87
N ASP A 142 3.04 -6.77 -12.71
CA ASP A 142 2.70 -7.91 -11.85
C ASP A 142 1.44 -8.70 -12.30
N GLU A 143 1.11 -8.67 -13.59
CA GLU A 143 0.01 -9.46 -14.21
C GLU A 143 0.10 -10.96 -13.87
N GLU A 144 1.30 -11.53 -13.87
CA GLU A 144 1.50 -12.94 -13.53
C GLU A 144 1.16 -13.23 -12.07
N LYS A 145 1.42 -12.29 -11.15
CA LYS A 145 1.10 -12.43 -9.73
C LYS A 145 -0.40 -12.41 -9.51
N PHE A 146 -1.08 -11.47 -10.17
CA PHE A 146 -2.53 -11.38 -10.16
C PHE A 146 -3.18 -12.68 -10.65
N LEU A 147 -2.71 -13.22 -11.77
CA LEU A 147 -3.21 -14.49 -12.31
C LEU A 147 -2.94 -15.67 -11.36
N ASP A 148 -1.80 -15.71 -10.67
CA ASP A 148 -1.52 -16.74 -9.66
C ASP A 148 -2.42 -16.58 -8.42
N ALA A 149 -2.67 -15.35 -7.97
CA ALA A 149 -3.56 -15.03 -6.87
C ALA A 149 -5.01 -15.46 -7.16
N GLN A 150 -5.49 -15.27 -8.40
CA GLN A 150 -6.79 -15.79 -8.84
C GLN A 150 -6.86 -17.32 -8.82
N LYS A 151 -5.84 -18.01 -9.38
CA LYS A 151 -5.79 -19.49 -9.41
C LYS A 151 -5.82 -20.11 -8.02
N ARG A 152 -5.29 -19.38 -7.03
CA ARG A 152 -5.26 -19.79 -5.62
C ARG A 152 -6.45 -19.28 -4.82
N HIS A 153 -7.43 -18.65 -5.46
CA HIS A 153 -8.62 -18.07 -4.84
C HIS A 153 -8.31 -17.00 -3.78
N ARG A 154 -7.15 -16.34 -3.87
CA ARG A 154 -6.82 -15.19 -3.03
C ARG A 154 -7.55 -13.93 -3.49
N ILE A 155 -7.78 -13.83 -4.79
CA ILE A 155 -8.63 -12.82 -5.41
C ILE A 155 -9.78 -13.59 -6.06
N SER A 156 -11.01 -13.27 -5.65
CA SER A 156 -12.19 -13.93 -6.20
C SER A 156 -12.45 -13.50 -7.65
N ILE A 157 -13.24 -14.28 -8.38
CA ILE A 157 -13.65 -13.92 -9.74
C ILE A 157 -14.43 -12.59 -9.74
N GLU A 158 -15.29 -12.38 -8.75
CA GLU A 158 -16.09 -11.14 -8.62
C GLU A 158 -15.22 -9.90 -8.39
N GLN A 159 -14.09 -10.04 -7.70
CA GLN A 159 -13.12 -8.95 -7.49
C GLN A 159 -12.24 -8.68 -8.71
N ALA A 160 -12.19 -9.61 -9.66
CA ALA A 160 -11.30 -9.55 -10.81
C ALA A 160 -11.98 -9.09 -12.11
N VAL A 161 -13.26 -8.71 -12.03
CA VAL A 161 -14.10 -8.20 -13.14
C VAL A 161 -14.41 -6.73 -12.90
#